data_AF-A0A2D6Q3P0-F1
#
_entry.id   AF-A0A2D6Q3P0-F1
#
_cell.length_a   1.000
_cell.length_b   1.000
_cell.length_c   1.000
_cell.angle_alpha   90.00
_cell.angle_beta   90.00
_cell.angle_gamma   90.00
#
_symmetry.space_group_name_H-M   'P 1'
#
loop_
_entity.id
_entity.type
_entity.pdbx_description
1 polymer ?
#
loop_
_entity_poly.entity_id
_entity_poly.type
_entity_poly.pdbx_seq_one_letter_code
_entity_poly.pdbx_strand_id
1 'polypeptide(L)'
;MALKRPGQNQKTNRSKSSPRTDNLLESLRDIGGGTARAVKKDFGQGVPEDFMRQLFGMGKEPVHASGEIAPGQSIEMDTVLEAERTENKALRLRLSQERTLREQDKSLITQKSQELKVELHALTQEVQHLAKSTQGLSRKVEVAAMQAPADPGVYHILFFEKLRSFIASFRKKIENASLWLQSHNQRSAKRRSFWGQVGQSGSKRLLSPEDYSQRSAG
;
A
#
# COMPACT_ATOMS: atom_id res chain seq x y z
N MET A 1 29.34 46.03 40.00
CA MET A 1 28.57 46.44 38.81
C MET A 1 27.65 45.29 38.42
N ALA A 2 26.35 45.52 38.58
CA ALA A 2 25.29 44.57 38.27
C ALA A 2 24.85 44.75 36.81
N LEU A 3 24.61 43.64 36.10
CA LEU A 3 23.76 43.62 34.91
C LEU A 3 23.01 42.29 34.88
N LYS A 4 21.74 42.41 35.28
CA LYS A 4 20.67 41.41 35.24
C LYS A 4 19.75 41.79 34.08
N ARG A 5 19.12 40.76 33.49
CA ARG A 5 17.86 40.71 32.69
C ARG A 5 18.07 40.16 31.27
N PRO A 6 17.00 39.70 30.59
CA PRO A 6 16.05 38.65 30.99
C PRO A 6 15.79 37.69 29.80
N GLY A 7 15.08 36.57 30.00
CA GLY A 7 14.69 35.75 28.85
C GLY A 7 13.99 34.46 29.25
N GLN A 8 12.69 34.57 29.51
CA GLN A 8 11.76 33.46 29.61
C GLN A 8 11.81 32.57 28.36
N ASN A 9 11.76 31.25 28.53
CA ASN A 9 10.86 30.44 27.71
C ASN A 9 10.58 29.08 28.36
N GLN A 10 9.39 28.99 28.94
CA GLN A 10 8.71 27.73 29.21
C GLN A 10 8.41 27.05 27.87
N LYS A 11 8.86 25.81 27.69
CA LYS A 11 8.36 24.93 26.62
C LYS A 11 7.66 23.73 27.25
N THR A 12 6.37 23.95 27.48
CA THR A 12 5.25 23.08 27.11
C THR A 12 5.53 21.60 26.92
N ASN A 13 4.88 20.80 27.77
CA ASN A 13 4.44 19.44 27.51
C ASN A 13 4.06 19.21 26.04
N ARG A 14 4.69 18.21 25.42
CA ARG A 14 4.09 17.47 24.30
C ARG A 14 4.25 15.99 24.58
N SER A 15 3.20 15.42 25.17
CA SER A 15 2.96 13.99 25.13
C SER A 15 2.95 13.54 23.67
N LYS A 16 3.71 12.48 23.37
CA LYS A 16 3.65 11.77 22.10
C LYS A 16 2.29 11.08 22.04
N SER A 17 1.39 11.58 21.20
CA SER A 17 0.18 10.86 20.80
C SER A 17 0.58 9.81 19.76
N SER A 18 0.62 8.54 20.17
CA SER A 18 0.54 7.42 19.21
C SER A 18 -0.84 7.43 18.58
N PRO A 19 -0.99 7.18 17.27
CA PRO A 19 -2.29 6.89 16.69
C PRO A 19 -2.77 5.56 17.28
N ARG A 20 -3.68 5.65 18.26
CA ARG A 20 -4.43 4.50 18.75
C ARG A 20 -5.37 4.10 17.62
N THR A 21 -5.30 2.83 17.23
CA THR A 21 -6.28 2.21 16.36
C THR A 21 -7.59 2.16 17.13
N ASP A 22 -8.48 3.09 16.86
CA ASP A 22 -9.80 3.11 17.46
C ASP A 22 -10.56 1.87 16.98
N ASN A 23 -10.67 0.91 17.89
CA ASN A 23 -11.48 -0.28 17.70
C ASN A 23 -12.94 0.16 17.61
N LEU A 24 -13.67 -0.35 16.62
CA LEU A 24 -15.09 -0.07 16.40
C LEU A 24 -15.96 -0.26 17.66
N LEU A 25 -15.54 -1.14 18.57
CA LEU A 25 -16.20 -1.38 19.85
C LEU A 25 -16.10 -0.19 20.82
N GLU A 26 -15.05 0.64 20.73
CA GLU A 26 -14.85 1.84 21.54
C GLU A 26 -15.75 2.99 21.03
N SER A 27 -15.94 3.07 19.70
CA SER A 27 -16.92 4.00 19.11
C SER A 27 -18.38 3.66 19.44
N LEU A 28 -18.71 2.38 19.64
CA LEU A 28 -20.03 1.97 20.15
C LEU A 28 -20.20 2.25 21.65
N ARG A 29 -19.12 2.21 22.42
CA ARG A 29 -19.15 2.49 23.86
C ARG A 29 -19.35 3.98 24.16
N ASP A 30 -18.72 4.86 23.39
CA ASP A 30 -18.90 6.32 23.54
C ASP A 30 -20.29 6.82 23.08
N ILE A 31 -21.01 6.04 22.26
CA ILE A 31 -22.41 6.31 21.91
C ILE A 31 -23.36 6.13 23.11
N GLY A 32 -23.00 5.33 24.11
CA GLY A 32 -23.88 5.02 25.25
C GLY A 32 -23.98 6.10 26.33
N GLY A 33 -23.05 7.08 26.36
CA GLY A 33 -22.88 7.97 27.52
C GLY A 33 -23.30 9.44 27.35
N GLY A 34 -23.43 9.97 26.12
CA GLY A 34 -23.46 11.44 25.94
C GLY A 34 -24.38 12.02 24.87
N THR A 35 -25.07 11.22 24.05
CA THR A 35 -25.74 11.71 22.82
C THR A 35 -27.28 11.67 22.85
N ALA A 36 -27.89 11.29 23.98
CA ALA A 36 -29.34 11.05 24.08
C ALA A 36 -30.24 12.25 23.70
N ARG A 37 -29.75 13.50 23.84
CA ARG A 37 -30.54 14.71 23.53
C ARG A 37 -30.35 15.23 22.10
N ALA A 38 -29.19 15.00 21.49
CA ALA A 38 -28.90 15.45 20.11
C ALA A 38 -29.50 14.47 19.08
N VAL A 39 -29.40 13.16 19.33
CA VAL A 39 -29.97 12.13 18.44
C VAL A 39 -31.50 12.24 18.37
N LYS A 40 -32.19 12.52 19.48
CA LYS A 40 -33.66 12.62 19.50
C LYS A 40 -34.21 13.78 18.64
N LYS A 41 -33.45 14.86 18.47
CA LYS A 41 -33.88 16.04 17.70
C LYS A 41 -33.57 15.88 16.21
N ASP A 42 -32.43 15.31 15.87
CA ASP A 42 -31.98 15.22 14.47
C ASP A 42 -32.40 13.91 13.77
N PHE A 43 -32.56 12.79 14.49
CA PHE A 43 -33.13 11.56 13.91
C PHE A 43 -34.66 11.53 13.94
N GLY A 44 -35.30 12.25 14.87
CA GLY A 44 -36.76 12.26 15.00
C GLY A 44 -37.51 12.96 13.87
N GLN A 45 -36.82 13.79 13.07
CA GLN A 45 -37.41 14.52 11.94
C GLN A 45 -36.94 14.04 10.57
N GLY A 46 -35.82 13.31 10.48
CA GLY A 46 -35.18 12.96 9.20
C GLY A 46 -35.41 11.52 8.71
N VAL A 47 -35.77 10.60 9.61
CA VAL A 47 -36.03 9.20 9.22
C VAL A 47 -37.54 9.00 9.06
N PRO A 48 -38.03 8.58 7.88
CA PRO A 48 -39.44 8.29 7.66
C PRO A 48 -39.92 7.27 8.70
N GLU A 49 -41.06 7.56 9.32
CA GLU A 49 -41.66 6.72 10.36
C GLU A 49 -41.83 5.27 9.88
N ASP A 50 -42.10 5.09 8.58
CA ASP A 50 -42.22 3.80 7.90
C ASP A 50 -40.91 3.00 7.88
N PHE A 51 -39.75 3.66 7.75
CA PHE A 51 -38.45 3.00 7.78
C PHE A 51 -38.10 2.50 9.17
N MET A 52 -38.42 3.27 10.22
CA MET A 52 -38.24 2.84 11.62
C MET A 52 -39.17 1.68 11.95
N ARG A 53 -40.44 1.74 11.53
CA ARG A 53 -41.41 0.65 11.74
C ARG A 53 -40.97 -0.65 11.05
N GLN A 54 -40.37 -0.55 9.86
CA GLN A 54 -39.84 -1.69 9.11
C GLN A 54 -38.56 -2.26 9.74
N LEU A 55 -37.67 -1.41 10.27
CA LEU A 55 -36.42 -1.83 10.92
C LEU A 55 -36.67 -2.52 12.27
N PHE A 56 -37.65 -2.04 13.04
CA PHE A 56 -38.02 -2.58 14.34
C PHE A 56 -39.10 -3.67 14.28
N GLY A 57 -39.53 -4.08 13.08
CA GLY A 57 -40.52 -5.14 12.91
C GLY A 57 -41.89 -4.84 13.51
N MET A 58 -42.21 -3.57 13.82
CA MET A 58 -43.50 -3.13 14.37
C MET A 58 -44.52 -2.80 13.27
N GLY A 59 -44.40 -3.46 12.11
CA GLY A 59 -45.36 -3.39 11.01
C GLY A 59 -46.34 -4.55 11.13
N LYS A 60 -47.64 -4.27 10.93
CA LYS A 60 -48.77 -5.21 10.93
C LYS A 60 -48.38 -6.57 10.38
N GLU A 61 -48.73 -7.63 11.11
CA GLU A 61 -48.58 -9.01 10.64
C GLU A 61 -49.17 -9.14 9.22
N PRO A 62 -48.38 -9.56 8.23
CA PRO A 62 -48.95 -10.00 6.97
C PRO A 62 -49.76 -11.26 7.30
N VAL A 63 -51.08 -11.20 7.07
CA VAL A 63 -51.93 -12.39 7.16
C VAL A 63 -51.36 -13.38 6.16
N HIS A 64 -50.68 -14.41 6.65
CA HIS A 64 -50.17 -15.47 5.81
C HIS A 64 -51.36 -16.16 5.13
N ALA A 65 -51.57 -15.90 3.84
CA ALA A 65 -52.54 -16.60 3.00
C ALA A 65 -52.10 -18.05 2.69
N SER A 66 -51.39 -18.68 3.61
CA SER A 66 -50.88 -20.05 3.54
C SER A 66 -51.08 -20.71 4.91
N GLY A 67 -52.33 -21.05 5.19
CA GLY A 67 -52.77 -21.84 6.34
C GLY A 67 -54.18 -22.36 6.04
N GLU A 68 -54.50 -23.57 6.51
CA GLU A 68 -55.81 -24.20 6.28
C GLU A 68 -56.96 -23.25 6.67
N ILE A 69 -57.82 -22.95 5.69
CA ILE A 69 -58.98 -22.08 5.88
C ILE A 69 -59.98 -22.83 6.75
N ALA A 70 -60.26 -22.32 7.96
CA ALA A 70 -61.34 -22.85 8.78
C ALA A 70 -62.70 -22.53 8.12
N PRO A 71 -63.67 -23.46 8.10
CA PRO A 71 -64.96 -23.22 7.48
C PRO A 71 -65.67 -22.01 8.11
N GLY A 72 -65.89 -20.95 7.32
CA GLY A 72 -66.53 -19.69 7.74
C GLY A 72 -65.67 -18.43 7.60
N GLN A 73 -64.38 -18.53 7.24
CA GLN A 73 -63.52 -17.37 6.96
C GLN A 73 -63.63 -16.92 5.49
N SER A 74 -63.89 -15.63 5.24
CA SER A 74 -63.84 -15.02 3.90
C SER A 74 -62.45 -14.46 3.61
N ILE A 75 -61.85 -14.88 2.50
CA ILE A 75 -60.60 -14.29 1.99
C ILE A 75 -60.96 -12.98 1.28
N GLU A 76 -60.47 -11.86 1.80
CA GLU A 76 -60.56 -10.56 1.11
C GLU A 76 -59.48 -10.51 0.02
N MET A 77 -59.88 -10.72 -1.25
CA MET A 77 -58.97 -10.75 -2.41
C MET A 77 -58.09 -9.48 -2.54
N ASP A 78 -58.58 -8.32 -2.09
CA ASP A 78 -57.80 -7.07 -2.10
C ASP A 78 -56.58 -7.15 -1.16
N THR A 79 -56.71 -7.80 -0.01
CA THR A 79 -55.60 -7.96 0.95
C THR A 79 -54.49 -8.86 0.41
N VAL A 80 -54.84 -9.91 -0.34
CA VAL A 80 -53.89 -10.81 -1.00
C VAL A 80 -53.16 -10.08 -2.13
N LEU A 81 -53.88 -9.30 -2.95
CA LEU A 81 -53.28 -8.51 -4.02
C LEU A 81 -52.36 -7.41 -3.49
N GLU A 82 -52.70 -6.77 -2.36
CA GLU A 82 -51.83 -5.80 -1.70
C GLU A 82 -50.58 -6.45 -1.11
N ALA A 83 -50.71 -7.63 -0.49
CA ALA A 83 -49.57 -8.41 -0.01
C ALA A 83 -48.62 -8.79 -1.16
N GLU A 84 -49.14 -9.31 -2.27
CA GLU A 84 -48.33 -9.63 -3.46
C GLU A 84 -47.65 -8.39 -4.08
N ARG A 85 -48.32 -7.23 -4.06
CA ARG A 85 -47.76 -5.96 -4.55
C ARG A 85 -46.63 -5.46 -3.64
N THR A 86 -46.77 -5.57 -2.33
CA THR A 86 -45.72 -5.15 -1.38
C THR A 86 -44.52 -6.10 -1.43
N GLU A 87 -44.76 -7.41 -1.55
CA GLU A 87 -43.71 -8.40 -1.75
C GLU A 87 -42.97 -8.19 -3.08
N ASN A 88 -43.70 -7.96 -4.18
CA ASN A 88 -43.07 -7.63 -5.47
C ASN A 88 -42.25 -6.33 -5.41
N LYS A 89 -42.72 -5.30 -4.69
CA LYS A 89 -41.96 -4.06 -4.49
C LYS A 89 -40.68 -4.33 -3.69
N ALA A 90 -40.76 -5.12 -2.63
CA ALA A 90 -39.60 -5.50 -1.82
C ALA A 90 -38.59 -6.33 -2.63
N LEU A 91 -39.06 -7.29 -3.44
CA LEU A 91 -38.23 -8.09 -4.34
C LEU A 91 -37.53 -7.22 -5.39
N ARG A 92 -38.24 -6.27 -6.00
CA ARG A 92 -37.65 -5.31 -6.96
C ARG A 92 -36.58 -4.45 -6.30
N LEU A 93 -36.80 -3.98 -5.08
CA LEU A 93 -35.82 -3.21 -4.33
C LEU A 93 -34.56 -4.06 -4.05
N ARG A 94 -34.73 -5.30 -3.60
CA ARG A 94 -33.61 -6.23 -3.36
C ARG A 94 -32.81 -6.51 -4.64
N LEU A 95 -33.48 -6.78 -5.75
CA LEU A 95 -32.83 -6.98 -7.05
C LEU A 95 -32.09 -5.73 -7.52
N SER A 96 -32.64 -4.53 -7.27
CA SER A 96 -31.96 -3.29 -7.62
C SER A 96 -30.69 -3.09 -6.79
N GLN A 97 -30.75 -3.35 -5.49
CA GLN A 97 -29.59 -3.27 -4.59
C GLN A 97 -28.51 -4.29 -4.98
N GLU A 98 -28.90 -5.54 -5.28
CA GLU A 98 -27.98 -6.58 -5.74
C GLU A 98 -27.26 -6.18 -7.03
N ARG A 99 -27.97 -5.57 -7.98
CA ARG A 99 -27.37 -5.06 -9.23
C ARG A 99 -26.36 -3.95 -8.94
N THR A 100 -26.73 -2.97 -8.12
CA THR A 100 -25.83 -1.87 -7.76
C THR A 100 -24.57 -2.38 -7.06
N LEU A 101 -24.70 -3.33 -6.13
CA LEU A 101 -23.56 -3.95 -5.45
C LEU A 101 -22.63 -4.68 -6.45
N ARG A 102 -23.20 -5.45 -7.38
CA ARG A 102 -22.42 -6.13 -8.43
C ARG A 102 -21.70 -5.16 -9.35
N GLU A 103 -22.31 -4.04 -9.69
CA GLU A 103 -21.68 -2.99 -10.50
C GLU A 103 -20.53 -2.33 -9.75
N GLN A 104 -20.72 -2.03 -8.46
CA GLN A 104 -19.67 -1.52 -7.59
C GLN A 104 -18.50 -2.50 -7.50
N ASP A 105 -18.76 -3.78 -7.25
CA ASP A 105 -17.72 -4.81 -7.18
C ASP A 105 -16.93 -4.91 -8.50
N LYS A 106 -17.62 -4.93 -9.64
CA LYS A 106 -16.97 -4.92 -10.95
C LYS A 106 -16.10 -3.68 -11.15
N SER A 107 -16.59 -2.51 -10.76
CA SER A 107 -15.84 -1.27 -10.88
C SER A 107 -14.56 -1.30 -10.02
N LEU A 108 -14.65 -1.80 -8.79
CA LEU A 108 -13.52 -1.93 -7.87
C LEU A 108 -12.49 -2.95 -8.37
N ILE A 109 -12.93 -4.09 -8.89
CA ILE A 109 -12.04 -5.11 -9.47
C ILE A 109 -11.32 -4.53 -10.69
N THR A 110 -12.03 -3.81 -11.54
CA THR A 110 -11.45 -3.18 -12.74
C THR A 110 -10.43 -2.10 -12.37
N GLN A 111 -10.74 -1.26 -11.39
CA GLN A 111 -9.81 -0.25 -10.87
C GLN A 111 -8.53 -0.90 -10.32
N LYS A 112 -8.66 -1.92 -9.48
CA LYS A 112 -7.50 -2.67 -8.94
C LYS A 112 -6.69 -3.34 -10.05
N SER A 113 -7.32 -3.98 -11.03
CA SER A 113 -6.61 -4.57 -12.18
C SER A 113 -5.83 -3.50 -12.95
N GLN A 114 -6.42 -2.31 -13.14
CA GLN A 114 -5.75 -1.22 -13.83
C GLN A 114 -4.56 -0.65 -13.03
N GLU A 115 -4.70 -0.50 -11.71
CA GLU A 115 -3.60 -0.10 -10.82
C GLU A 115 -2.42 -1.08 -10.91
N LEU A 116 -2.70 -2.38 -10.83
CA LEU A 116 -1.69 -3.44 -10.94
C LEU A 116 -0.98 -3.41 -12.31
N LYS A 117 -1.71 -3.11 -13.39
CA LYS A 117 -1.13 -2.94 -14.74
C LYS A 117 -0.18 -1.76 -14.82
N VAL A 118 -0.56 -0.63 -14.24
CA VAL A 118 0.29 0.58 -14.21
C VAL A 118 1.56 0.30 -13.41
N GLU A 119 1.43 -0.32 -12.24
CA GLU A 119 2.56 -0.66 -11.38
C GLU A 119 3.53 -1.63 -12.09
N LEU A 120 3.01 -2.71 -12.68
CA LEU A 120 3.79 -3.66 -13.47
C LEU A 120 4.52 -2.98 -14.63
N HIS A 121 3.84 -2.06 -15.34
CA HIS A 121 4.45 -1.31 -16.43
C HIS A 121 5.61 -0.42 -15.95
N ALA A 122 5.45 0.28 -14.83
CA ALA A 122 6.53 1.06 -14.24
C ALA A 122 7.73 0.18 -13.85
N LEU A 123 7.46 -0.97 -13.22
CA LEU A 123 8.48 -1.91 -12.77
C LEU A 123 9.24 -2.56 -13.93
N THR A 124 8.54 -2.94 -14.99
CA THR A 124 9.16 -3.47 -16.21
C THR A 124 10.06 -2.44 -16.89
N GLN A 125 9.65 -1.17 -16.95
CA GLN A 125 10.50 -0.10 -17.49
C GLN A 125 11.77 0.12 -16.66
N GLU A 126 11.66 0.16 -15.33
CA GLU A 126 12.83 0.28 -14.45
C GLU A 126 13.79 -0.90 -14.64
N VAL A 127 13.26 -2.12 -14.71
CA VAL A 127 14.03 -3.35 -14.93
C VAL A 127 14.73 -3.31 -16.30
N GLN A 128 14.07 -2.86 -17.36
CA GLN A 128 14.69 -2.67 -18.67
C GLN A 128 15.80 -1.61 -18.63
N HIS A 129 15.56 -0.47 -17.98
CA HIS A 129 16.56 0.59 -17.85
C HIS A 129 17.80 0.10 -17.09
N LEU A 130 17.60 -0.62 -15.98
CA LEU A 130 18.66 -1.25 -15.21
C LEU A 130 19.45 -2.28 -16.05
N ALA A 131 18.75 -3.08 -16.86
CA ALA A 131 19.38 -4.08 -17.71
C ALA A 131 20.22 -3.46 -18.84
N LYS A 132 19.75 -2.37 -19.46
CA LYS A 132 20.54 -1.61 -20.46
C LYS A 132 21.83 -1.05 -19.88
N SER A 133 21.80 -0.65 -18.60
CA SER A 133 23.01 -0.16 -17.89
C SER A 133 24.01 -1.27 -17.52
N THR A 134 23.64 -2.55 -17.66
CA THR A 134 24.47 -3.70 -17.26
C THR A 134 24.86 -4.53 -18.49
N GLN A 135 26.12 -4.43 -18.94
CA GLN A 135 26.61 -5.22 -20.08
C GLN A 135 26.35 -6.73 -19.89
N GLY A 136 25.71 -7.36 -20.87
CA GLY A 136 25.42 -8.80 -20.90
C GLY A 136 24.09 -9.24 -20.27
N LEU A 137 23.49 -8.44 -19.38
CA LEU A 137 22.20 -8.77 -18.75
C LEU A 137 20.99 -8.26 -19.57
N SER A 138 21.21 -7.23 -20.40
CA SER A 138 20.20 -6.55 -21.21
C SER A 138 19.27 -7.50 -21.96
N ARG A 139 19.82 -8.48 -22.70
CA ARG A 139 19.01 -9.31 -23.63
C ARG A 139 18.06 -10.27 -22.92
N LYS A 140 18.47 -10.89 -21.81
CA LYS A 140 17.62 -11.84 -21.08
C LYS A 140 16.52 -11.14 -20.27
N VAL A 141 16.85 -9.97 -19.72
CA VAL A 141 15.89 -9.16 -18.96
C VAL A 141 14.89 -8.47 -19.90
N GLU A 142 15.32 -8.05 -21.09
CA GLU A 142 14.44 -7.50 -22.12
C GLU A 142 13.42 -8.54 -22.58
N VAL A 143 13.84 -9.79 -22.83
CA VAL A 143 12.91 -10.90 -23.13
C VAL A 143 11.92 -11.14 -22.00
N ALA A 144 12.37 -11.15 -20.73
CA ALA A 144 11.50 -11.33 -19.58
C ALA A 144 10.49 -10.17 -19.40
N ALA A 145 10.91 -8.93 -19.71
CA ALA A 145 10.03 -7.76 -19.65
C ALA A 145 9.00 -7.75 -20.79
N MET A 146 9.35 -8.25 -21.98
CA MET A 146 8.42 -8.37 -23.11
C MET A 146 7.39 -9.50 -22.95
N GLN A 147 7.70 -10.52 -22.14
CA GLN A 147 6.79 -11.63 -21.82
C GLN A 147 5.85 -11.33 -20.65
N ALA A 148 5.81 -10.09 -20.14
CA ALA A 148 4.95 -9.71 -19.04
C ALA A 148 3.46 -9.93 -19.39
N PRO A 149 2.68 -10.68 -18.59
CA PRO A 149 1.28 -10.97 -18.90
C PRO A 149 0.38 -9.73 -18.94
N ALA A 150 -0.61 -9.74 -19.84
CA ALA A 150 -1.58 -8.66 -20.00
C ALA A 150 -2.54 -8.49 -18.80
N ASP A 151 -2.69 -9.52 -17.96
CA ASP A 151 -3.48 -9.47 -16.73
C ASP A 151 -2.60 -9.84 -15.51
N PRO A 152 -1.95 -8.85 -14.89
CA PRO A 152 -0.96 -9.09 -13.86
C PRO A 152 -1.62 -9.41 -12.52
N GLY A 153 -1.47 -10.66 -12.08
CA GLY A 153 -1.72 -11.03 -10.68
C GLY A 153 -0.60 -10.54 -9.74
N VAL A 154 -0.87 -10.55 -8.43
CA VAL A 154 0.04 -10.13 -7.35
C VAL A 154 1.43 -10.80 -7.46
N TYR A 155 1.47 -12.06 -7.90
CA TYR A 155 2.73 -12.79 -8.12
C TYR A 155 3.68 -12.08 -9.09
N HIS A 156 3.16 -11.54 -10.19
CA HIS A 156 3.97 -10.89 -11.22
C HIS A 156 4.63 -9.63 -10.68
N ILE A 157 3.89 -8.83 -9.89
CA ILE A 157 4.44 -7.63 -9.24
C ILE A 157 5.58 -8.01 -8.31
N LEU A 158 5.36 -8.99 -7.43
CA LEU A 158 6.38 -9.45 -6.50
C LEU A 158 7.61 -10.01 -7.24
N PHE A 159 7.40 -10.77 -8.32
CA PHE A 159 8.48 -11.27 -9.15
C PHE A 159 9.33 -10.13 -9.73
N PHE A 160 8.69 -9.12 -10.35
CA PHE A 160 9.42 -8.00 -10.92
C PHE A 160 10.10 -7.14 -9.85
N GLU A 161 9.50 -6.98 -8.66
CA GLU A 161 10.14 -6.31 -7.52
C GLU A 161 11.42 -7.03 -7.08
N LYS A 162 11.35 -8.36 -6.95
CA LYS A 162 12.52 -9.17 -6.62
C LYS A 162 13.57 -9.08 -7.72
N LEU A 163 13.16 -9.14 -8.98
CA LEU A 163 14.07 -9.00 -10.12
C LEU A 163 14.76 -7.63 -10.11
N ARG A 164 14.02 -6.53 -9.91
CA ARG A 164 14.56 -5.17 -9.75
C ARG A 164 15.59 -5.13 -8.62
N SER A 165 15.24 -5.64 -7.44
CA SER A 165 16.14 -5.66 -6.28
C SER A 165 17.44 -6.43 -6.56
N PHE A 166 17.32 -7.56 -7.26
CA PHE A 166 18.44 -8.40 -7.64
C PHE A 166 19.37 -7.67 -8.60
N ILE A 167 18.85 -7.08 -9.68
CA ILE A 167 19.64 -6.33 -10.66
C ILE A 167 20.34 -5.13 -10.00
N ALA A 168 19.64 -4.39 -9.13
CA ALA A 168 20.23 -3.27 -8.40
C ALA A 168 21.39 -3.73 -7.49
N SER A 169 21.22 -4.84 -6.78
CA SER A 169 22.29 -5.41 -5.95
C SER A 169 23.48 -5.89 -6.77
N PHE A 170 23.22 -6.48 -7.94
CA PHE A 170 24.23 -6.96 -8.86
C PHE A 170 25.07 -5.81 -9.42
N ARG A 171 24.44 -4.69 -9.81
CA ARG A 171 25.13 -3.49 -10.26
C ARG A 171 26.07 -2.92 -9.20
N LYS A 172 25.60 -2.77 -7.95
CA LYS A 172 26.45 -2.31 -6.84
C LYS A 172 27.68 -3.21 -6.66
N LYS A 173 27.51 -4.52 -6.81
CA LYS A 173 28.63 -5.47 -6.74
C LYS A 173 29.63 -5.29 -7.89
N ILE A 174 29.15 -5.06 -9.12
CA ILE A 174 30.02 -4.76 -10.27
C ILE A 174 30.81 -3.47 -10.05
N GLU A 175 30.14 -2.39 -9.64
CA GLU A 175 30.79 -1.11 -9.37
C GLU A 175 31.88 -1.24 -8.28
N ASN A 176 31.56 -1.95 -7.19
CA ASN A 176 32.54 -2.24 -6.13
C ASN A 176 33.73 -3.06 -6.65
N ALA A 177 33.50 -4.08 -7.47
CA ALA A 177 34.56 -4.88 -8.07
C ALA A 177 35.45 -4.03 -8.99
N SER A 178 34.85 -3.12 -9.78
CA SER A 178 35.57 -2.19 -10.64
C SER A 178 36.44 -1.22 -9.83
N LEU A 179 35.90 -0.64 -8.74
CA LEU A 179 36.65 0.23 -7.84
C LEU A 179 37.81 -0.50 -7.15
N TRP A 180 37.56 -1.74 -6.72
CA TRP A 180 38.60 -2.59 -6.13
C TRP A 180 39.70 -2.89 -7.14
N LEU A 181 39.35 -3.29 -8.37
CA LEU A 181 40.31 -3.54 -9.45
C LEU A 181 41.11 -2.28 -9.80
N GLN A 182 40.46 -1.13 -9.91
CA GLN A 182 41.12 0.15 -10.17
C GLN A 182 42.12 0.49 -9.06
N SER A 183 41.70 0.36 -7.80
CA SER A 183 42.56 0.60 -6.64
C SER A 183 43.74 -0.37 -6.61
N HIS A 184 43.50 -1.65 -6.90
CA HIS A 184 44.53 -2.68 -6.95
C HIS A 184 45.54 -2.40 -8.08
N ASN A 185 45.06 -2.09 -9.27
CA ASN A 185 45.88 -1.78 -10.44
C ASN A 185 46.69 -0.49 -10.23
N GLN A 186 46.11 0.54 -9.60
CA GLN A 186 46.85 1.77 -9.24
C GLN A 186 47.98 1.47 -8.25
N ARG A 187 47.72 0.67 -7.21
CA ARG A 187 48.78 0.24 -6.27
C ARG A 187 49.86 -0.57 -6.98
N SER A 188 49.47 -1.51 -7.84
CA SER A 188 50.41 -2.33 -8.63
C SER A 188 51.26 -1.47 -9.57
N ALA A 189 50.67 -0.51 -10.27
CA ALA A 189 51.37 0.42 -11.15
C ALA A 189 52.36 1.33 -10.40
N LYS A 190 51.94 1.89 -9.25
CA LYS A 190 52.83 2.66 -8.37
C LYS A 190 54.01 1.82 -7.87
N ARG A 191 53.74 0.57 -7.45
CA ARG A 191 54.78 -0.37 -7.04
C ARG A 191 55.75 -0.67 -8.19
N ARG A 192 55.25 -0.94 -9.40
CA ARG A 192 56.11 -1.17 -10.59
C ARG A 192 56.99 0.04 -10.90
N SER A 193 56.41 1.24 -10.88
CA SER A 193 57.15 2.50 -11.11
C SER A 193 58.22 2.72 -10.04
N PHE A 194 57.87 2.51 -8.76
CA PHE A 194 58.81 2.60 -7.64
C PHE A 194 60.00 1.63 -7.81
N TRP A 195 59.75 0.34 -8.08
CA TRP A 195 60.83 -0.64 -8.24
C TRP A 195 61.67 -0.39 -9.50
N GLY A 196 61.06 0.11 -10.58
CA GLY A 196 61.81 0.55 -11.77
C GLY A 196 62.75 1.71 -11.46
N GLN A 197 62.29 2.69 -10.68
CA GLN A 197 63.11 3.83 -10.26
C GLN A 197 64.19 3.43 -9.25
N VAL A 198 63.93 2.45 -8.36
CA VAL A 198 64.95 1.86 -7.49
C VAL A 198 66.01 1.11 -8.29
N GLY A 199 65.64 0.39 -9.36
CA GLY A 199 66.60 -0.26 -10.25
C GLY A 199 67.55 0.72 -10.95
N GLN A 200 67.09 1.94 -11.25
CA GLN A 200 67.90 3.00 -11.88
C GLN A 200 68.75 3.80 -10.89
N SER A 201 68.19 4.13 -9.72
CA SER A 201 68.82 5.04 -8.74
C SER A 201 69.48 4.33 -7.54
N GLY A 202 69.32 3.01 -7.44
CA GLY A 202 69.91 2.17 -6.41
C GLY A 202 69.40 2.45 -4.99
N SER A 203 70.28 2.25 -4.01
CA SER A 203 69.97 2.39 -2.58
C SER A 203 69.56 3.80 -2.15
N LYS A 204 69.95 4.83 -2.91
CA LYS A 204 69.61 6.23 -2.61
C LYS A 204 68.10 6.46 -2.54
N ARG A 205 67.33 5.76 -3.38
CA ARG A 205 65.87 5.88 -3.37
C ARG A 205 65.21 5.10 -2.22
N LEU A 206 65.74 3.94 -1.88
CA LEU A 206 65.27 3.13 -0.75
C LEU A 206 65.41 3.88 0.59
N LEU A 207 66.41 4.74 0.70
CA LEU A 207 66.70 5.54 1.89
C LEU A 207 66.09 6.94 1.84
N SER A 208 65.29 7.27 0.81
CA SER A 208 64.68 8.58 0.73
C SER A 208 63.61 8.74 1.82
N PRO A 209 63.61 9.86 2.58
CA PRO A 209 62.61 10.11 3.62
C PRO A 209 61.18 10.10 3.09
N GLU A 210 61.01 10.51 1.83
CA GLU A 210 59.73 10.58 1.12
C GLU A 210 59.12 9.19 0.87
N ASP A 211 59.92 8.25 0.36
CA ASP A 211 59.46 6.89 0.09
C ASP A 211 59.38 6.03 1.37
N TYR A 212 60.16 6.35 2.41
CA TYR A 212 60.09 5.68 3.72
C TYR A 212 58.72 5.87 4.38
N SER A 213 58.18 7.09 4.37
CA SER A 213 56.86 7.40 4.96
C SER A 213 55.72 6.65 4.24
N GLN A 214 55.77 6.51 2.91
CA GLN A 214 54.78 5.75 2.14
C GLN A 214 54.84 4.24 2.41
N ARG A 215 55.99 3.69 2.85
CA ARG A 215 56.16 2.27 3.15
C ARG A 215 55.80 1.93 4.60
N SER A 216 56.00 2.85 5.54
CA SER A 216 55.66 2.65 6.95
C SER A 216 54.17 2.85 7.25
N ALA A 217 53.45 3.56 6.39
CA ALA A 217 52.00 3.69 6.45
C ALA A 217 51.31 2.50 5.76
N GLY A 218 51.42 1.32 6.39
CA GLY A 218 50.65 0.12 6.03
C GLY A 218 49.22 0.20 6.55
#